data_AF-A0A7L8S321-F1
#
_entry.id   AF-A0A7L8S321-F1
#
_cell.length_a   1.000
_cell.length_b   1.000
_cell.length_c   1.000
_cell.angle_alpha   90.00
_cell.angle_beta   90.00
_cell.angle_gamma   90.00
#
_symmetry.space_group_name_H-M   'P 1'
#
loop_
_entity.id
_entity.type
_entity.pdbx_description
1 polymer ?
#
loop_
_entity_poly.entity_id
_entity_poly.type
_entity_poly.pdbx_seq_one_letter_code
_entity_poly.pdbx_strand_id
1 'polypeptide(L)'
;MQAHGIDLPGQPDQNQLAREGRINELQILQSRQGRADFQAEQQRLREQDRQIVIPQMQRPEIPVMKSNCQIELYGNIYRRVCR
;
A
#
# COMPACT_ATOMS: atom_id res chain seq x y z
N MET A 1 -39.93 45.94 -28.28
CA MET A 1 -38.75 45.53 -27.50
C MET A 1 -38.98 44.09 -27.06
N GLN A 2 -38.42 43.12 -27.78
CA GLN A 2 -38.45 41.71 -27.38
C GLN A 2 -37.00 41.30 -27.19
N ALA A 3 -36.60 41.11 -25.94
CA ALA A 3 -35.30 40.58 -25.59
C ALA A 3 -35.40 39.05 -25.67
N HIS A 4 -34.88 38.49 -26.74
CA HIS A 4 -34.66 37.05 -26.84
C HIS A 4 -33.48 36.70 -25.92
N GLY A 5 -33.78 36.00 -24.82
CA GLY A 5 -32.76 35.44 -23.94
C GLY A 5 -31.94 34.40 -24.70
N ILE A 6 -30.62 34.59 -24.70
CA ILE A 6 -29.66 33.67 -25.30
C ILE A 6 -29.47 32.53 -24.29
N ASP A 7 -29.99 31.34 -24.58
CA ASP A 7 -29.61 30.12 -23.86
C ASP A 7 -28.16 29.78 -24.23
N LEU A 8 -27.23 30.02 -23.29
CA LEU A 8 -25.86 29.52 -23.44
C LEU A 8 -25.86 27.99 -23.25
N PRO A 9 -25.21 27.21 -24.13
CA PRO A 9 -25.07 25.78 -23.93
C PRO A 9 -24.06 25.50 -22.81
N GLY A 10 -24.47 24.73 -21.80
CA GLY A 10 -23.51 23.97 -20.98
C GLY A 10 -23.49 24.21 -19.47
N GLN A 11 -24.62 24.40 -18.80
CA GLN A 11 -24.68 24.15 -17.36
C GLN A 11 -25.42 22.84 -17.09
N PRO A 12 -24.77 21.86 -16.43
CA PRO A 12 -25.44 20.61 -16.08
C PRO A 12 -26.55 20.92 -15.07
N ASP A 13 -27.76 20.40 -15.36
CA ASP A 13 -28.92 20.53 -14.48
C ASP A 13 -28.55 19.99 -13.08
N GLN A 14 -29.02 20.65 -12.03
CA GLN A 14 -28.70 20.33 -10.63
C GLN A 14 -29.04 18.86 -10.30
N ASN A 15 -30.06 18.31 -10.95
CA ASN A 15 -30.45 16.91 -10.85
C ASN A 15 -29.40 15.94 -11.43
N GLN A 16 -28.63 16.35 -12.44
CA GLN A 16 -27.57 15.54 -13.05
C GLN A 16 -26.38 15.42 -12.10
N LEU A 17 -25.91 16.53 -11.53
CA LEU A 17 -24.82 16.53 -10.55
C LEU A 17 -25.17 15.72 -9.30
N ALA A 18 -26.41 15.83 -8.81
CA ALA A 18 -26.88 15.03 -7.68
C ALA A 18 -26.95 13.52 -8.00
N ARG A 19 -27.29 13.17 -9.24
CA ARG A 19 -27.32 11.77 -9.70
C ARG A 19 -25.93 11.20 -9.88
N GLU A 20 -25.01 11.96 -10.47
CA GLU A 20 -23.60 11.61 -10.63
C GLU A 20 -22.87 11.50 -9.29
N GLY A 21 -23.15 12.42 -8.35
CA GLY A 21 -22.62 12.37 -6.98
C GLY A 21 -23.00 11.07 -6.27
N ARG A 22 -24.27 10.66 -6.34
CA ARG A 22 -24.71 9.38 -5.76
C ARG A 22 -24.09 8.15 -6.43
N ILE A 23 -23.91 8.17 -7.76
CA ILE A 23 -23.24 7.08 -8.49
C ILE A 23 -21.77 6.98 -8.04
N ASN A 24 -21.10 8.11 -7.87
CA ASN A 24 -19.72 8.18 -7.40
C ASN A 24 -19.57 7.62 -5.97
N GLU A 25 -20.46 8.02 -5.06
CA GLU A 25 -20.47 7.52 -3.68
C GLU A 25 -20.63 5.99 -3.63
N LEU A 26 -21.53 5.42 -4.42
CA LEU A 26 -21.72 3.97 -4.48
C LEU A 26 -20.47 3.25 -5.01
N GLN A 27 -19.82 3.78 -6.04
CA GLN A 27 -18.56 3.23 -6.56
C GLN A 27 -17.42 3.31 -5.54
N ILE A 28 -17.33 4.41 -4.79
CA ILE A 28 -16.35 4.58 -3.70
C ILE A 28 -16.59 3.54 -2.61
N LEU A 29 -17.84 3.37 -2.18
CA LEU A 29 -18.19 2.39 -1.15
C LEU A 29 -17.86 0.97 -1.61
N GLN A 30 -18.19 0.60 -2.84
CA GLN A 30 -17.85 -0.69 -3.41
C GLN A 30 -16.33 -0.92 -3.47
N SER A 31 -15.56 0.10 -3.85
CA SER A 31 -14.09 0.04 -3.88
C SER A 31 -13.47 -0.09 -2.49
N ARG A 32 -14.08 0.53 -1.47
CA ARG A 32 -13.65 0.39 -0.07
C ARG A 32 -13.91 -1.03 0.43
N GLN A 33 -15.09 -1.57 0.13
CA GLN A 33 -15.46 -2.94 0.50
C GLN A 33 -14.48 -3.95 -0.13
N GLY A 34 -14.26 -3.87 -1.45
CA GLY A 34 -13.34 -4.78 -2.13
C GLY A 34 -11.91 -4.73 -1.59
N ARG A 35 -11.42 -3.56 -1.14
CA ARG A 35 -10.12 -3.44 -0.48
C ARG A 35 -10.10 -4.09 0.90
N ALA A 36 -11.15 -3.94 1.70
CA ALA A 36 -11.26 -4.57 3.01
C ALA A 36 -11.27 -6.09 2.88
N ASP A 37 -12.07 -6.62 1.96
CA ASP A 37 -12.19 -8.06 1.71
C ASP A 37 -10.85 -8.66 1.24
N PHE A 38 -10.17 -7.98 0.30
CA PHE A 38 -8.85 -8.40 -0.16
C PHE A 38 -7.82 -8.40 0.97
N GLN A 39 -7.81 -7.37 1.82
CA GLN A 39 -6.90 -7.31 2.96
C GLN A 39 -7.15 -8.45 3.95
N ALA A 40 -8.42 -8.74 4.26
CA ALA A 40 -8.80 -9.83 5.16
C ALA A 40 -8.36 -11.19 4.60
N GLU A 41 -8.61 -11.44 3.31
CA GLU A 41 -8.20 -12.69 2.67
C GLU A 41 -6.68 -12.86 2.67
N GLN A 42 -5.93 -11.80 2.36
CA GLN A 42 -4.47 -11.84 2.39
C GLN A 42 -3.92 -12.05 3.81
N GLN A 43 -4.58 -11.55 4.86
CA GLN A 43 -4.17 -11.84 6.23
C GLN A 43 -4.39 -13.32 6.57
N ARG A 44 -5.57 -13.86 6.25
CA ARG A 44 -5.90 -15.27 6.47
C ARG A 44 -4.91 -16.22 5.79
N LEU A 45 -4.57 -15.96 4.53
CA LEU A 45 -3.59 -16.77 3.78
C LEU A 45 -2.19 -16.71 4.43
N ARG A 46 -1.74 -15.52 4.85
CA ARG A 46 -0.45 -15.37 5.56
C ARG A 46 -0.44 -16.09 6.90
N GLU A 47 -1.55 -16.12 7.62
CA GLU A 47 -1.68 -16.86 8.88
C GLU A 47 -1.62 -18.37 8.64
N GLN A 48 -2.26 -18.87 7.58
CA GLN A 48 -2.15 -20.26 7.17
C GLN A 48 -0.72 -20.64 6.81
N ASP A 49 -0.04 -19.83 5.99
CA ASP A 49 1.36 -20.07 5.62
C ASP A 49 2.28 -20.04 6.84
N ARG A 50 2.09 -19.09 7.77
CA ARG A 50 2.85 -19.04 9.03
C ARG A 50 2.64 -20.29 9.88
N GLN A 51 1.44 -20.86 9.90
CA GLN A 51 1.15 -22.10 10.64
C GLN A 51 1.81 -23.32 9.98
N ILE A 52 1.84 -23.38 8.65
CA ILE A 52 2.55 -24.44 7.92
C ILE A 52 4.07 -24.35 8.16
N VAL A 53 4.60 -23.14 8.31
CA VAL A 53 6.02 -22.85 8.59
C VAL A 53 6.29 -22.74 10.11
N ILE A 54 5.56 -23.48 10.94
CA ILE A 54 5.91 -23.66 12.36
C ILE A 54 7.21 -24.50 12.44
N PRO A 55 8.17 -24.14 13.33
CA PRO A 55 9.59 -24.07 13.00
C PRO A 55 10.30 -25.39 13.27
N GLN A 56 10.40 -26.22 12.24
CA GLN A 56 11.38 -27.32 12.21
C GLN A 56 12.63 -26.96 11.40
N MET A 57 12.61 -25.83 10.70
CA MET A 57 13.82 -25.19 10.21
C MET A 57 14.28 -24.20 11.27
N GLN A 58 15.32 -24.57 12.02
CA GLN A 58 16.14 -23.62 12.75
C GLN A 58 16.38 -22.42 11.83
N ARG A 59 15.88 -21.25 12.20
CA ARG A 59 16.17 -20.01 11.47
C ARG A 59 17.70 -20.01 11.31
N PRO A 60 18.23 -19.99 10.07
CA PRO A 60 19.67 -20.03 9.89
C PRO A 60 20.25 -18.88 10.69
N GLU A 61 21.24 -19.18 11.55
CA GLU A 61 21.93 -18.15 12.31
C GLU A 61 22.69 -17.27 11.31
N ILE A 62 22.03 -16.20 10.89
CA ILE A 62 22.63 -15.19 10.03
C ILE A 62 23.64 -14.46 10.90
N PRO A 63 24.92 -14.36 10.50
CA PRO A 63 25.90 -13.59 11.24
C PRO A 63 25.41 -12.14 11.37
N VAL A 64 25.03 -11.75 12.59
CA VAL A 64 24.71 -10.35 12.88
C VAL A 64 26.04 -9.63 13.07
N MET A 65 26.34 -8.68 12.18
CA MET A 65 27.55 -7.87 12.31
C MET A 65 27.46 -7.05 13.60
N LYS A 66 28.28 -7.40 14.59
CA LYS A 66 28.44 -6.61 15.81
C LYS A 66 28.92 -5.20 15.43
N SER A 67 28.26 -4.16 15.93
CA SER A 67 28.53 -2.75 15.58
C SER A 67 29.92 -2.25 15.99
N ASN A 68 30.64 -3.05 16.77
CA ASN A 68 31.95 -2.77 17.34
C ASN A 68 33.13 -3.34 16.53
N CYS A 69 32.90 -3.90 15.33
CA CYS A 69 33.99 -4.25 14.42
C CYS A 69 34.57 -2.99 13.77
N GLN A 70 35.75 -2.57 14.20
CA GLN A 70 36.46 -1.44 13.59
C GLN A 70 37.10 -1.89 12.26
N ILE A 71 37.02 -1.03 11.24
CA ILE A 71 37.73 -1.24 9.97
C ILE A 71 39.13 -0.67 10.17
N GLU A 72 40.14 -1.54 10.19
CA GLU A 72 41.54 -1.15 10.33
C GLU A 72 42.24 -1.23 8.96
N LEU A 73 43.10 -0.26 8.66
CA LEU A 73 43.94 -0.29 7.48
C LEU A 73 45.23 -1.06 7.80
N TYR A 74 45.41 -2.24 7.20
CA TYR A 74 46.64 -3.02 7.35
C TYR A 74 47.44 -2.93 6.04
N GLY A 75 48.44 -2.05 6.01
CA GLY A 75 49.15 -1.70 4.78
C GLY A 75 48.20 -1.00 3.79
N ASN A 76 47.91 -1.68 2.69
CA ASN A 76 47.06 -1.20 1.59
C ASN A 76 45.74 -1.99 1.47
N ILE A 77 45.39 -2.78 2.48
CA ILE A 77 44.16 -3.59 2.52
C ILE A 77 43.32 -3.16 3.73
N TYR A 78 42.04 -2.87 3.50
CA TYR A 78 41.07 -2.65 4.56
C TYR A 78 40.64 -3.98 5.16
N ARG A 79 41.03 -4.25 6.41
CA ARG A 79 40.68 -5.46 7.14
C ARG A 79 39.77 -5.12 8.31
N ARG A 80 38.64 -5.82 8.42
CA ARG A 80 37.73 -5.65 9.56
C ARG A 80 38.18 -6.56 10.69
N VAL A 81 38.51 -5.99 11.85
CA VAL A 81 38.90 -6.74 13.05
C VAL A 81 37.73 -6.66 14.03
N CYS A 82 37.05 -7.79 14.20
CA CYS A 82 36.06 -7.96 15.25
C CYS A 82 36.78 -8.65 16.43
N ARG A 83 36.99 -7.93 17.54
CA ARG A 83 37.40 -8.53 18.81
C ARG A 83 36.20 -9.11 19.55
#